data_AF-A0A1T4X1D7-F1
#
_entry.id   AF-A0A1T4X1D7-F1
#
_cell.length_a   1.000
_cell.length_b   1.000
_cell.length_c   1.000
_cell.angle_alpha   90.00
_cell.angle_beta   90.00
_cell.angle_gamma   90.00
#
_symmetry.space_group_name_H-M   'P 1'
#
loop_
_entity.id
_entity.type
_entity.pdbx_description
1 polymer ?
#
loop_
_entity_poly.entity_id
_entity_poly.type
_entity_poly.pdbx_seq_one_letter_code
_entity_poly.pdbx_strand_id
1 'polypeptide(L)'
;MQKYKKTTINKNQIVDIASNMKKDGRQLVMIHGYVDKEGQNVVSYQYEVKNCIEAYEVVGGKLLPTISHIYDLAAAWPEREFEELIDVKFEGLKIKGRLFMPDTMLEGQG
;
A
#
# COMPACT_ATOMS: atom_id res chain seq x y z
N MET A 1 15.10 -15.64 -13.91
CA MET A 1 13.70 -15.22 -13.68
C MET A 1 13.40 -15.32 -12.20
N GLN A 2 13.12 -14.20 -11.55
CA GLN A 2 12.61 -14.18 -10.18
C GLN A 2 11.19 -14.76 -10.20
N LYS A 3 10.83 -15.60 -9.23
CA LYS A 3 9.47 -16.15 -9.14
C LYS A 3 8.54 -15.05 -8.62
N TYR A 4 7.31 -15.02 -9.11
CA TYR A 4 6.29 -14.07 -8.67
C TYR A 4 5.05 -14.84 -8.22
N LYS A 5 4.58 -14.56 -7.01
CA LYS A 5 3.39 -15.17 -6.44
C LYS A 5 2.46 -14.06 -5.99
N LYS A 6 1.22 -14.13 -6.44
CA LYS A 6 0.16 -13.17 -6.12
C LYS A 6 -0.89 -13.84 -5.24
N THR A 7 -1.37 -13.15 -4.21
CA THR A 7 -2.39 -13.65 -3.29
C THR A 7 -3.34 -12.53 -2.92
N THR A 8 -4.63 -12.72 -3.15
CA THR A 8 -5.66 -11.77 -2.71
C THR A 8 -5.95 -11.98 -1.24
N ILE A 9 -5.99 -10.90 -0.47
CA ILE A 9 -6.19 -10.89 0.97
C ILE A 9 -7.29 -9.90 1.37
N ASN A 10 -7.82 -10.05 2.58
CA ASN A 10 -8.72 -9.08 3.19
C ASN A 10 -7.93 -7.96 3.87
N LYS A 11 -8.53 -6.76 3.98
CA LYS A 11 -7.94 -5.62 4.69
C LYS A 11 -7.51 -5.93 6.14
N ASN A 12 -8.23 -6.81 6.82
CA ASN A 12 -7.94 -7.20 8.20
C ASN A 12 -6.64 -8.02 8.32
N GLN A 13 -6.14 -8.58 7.22
CA GLN A 13 -4.93 -9.41 7.20
C GLN A 13 -3.66 -8.61 6.91
N ILE A 14 -3.77 -7.34 6.46
CA ILE A 14 -2.64 -6.52 6.03
C ILE A 14 -1.59 -6.38 7.14
N VAL A 15 -2.04 -5.98 8.34
CA VAL A 15 -1.15 -5.71 9.49
C VAL A 15 -0.48 -7.00 9.96
N ASP A 16 -1.23 -8.09 10.04
CA ASP A 16 -0.70 -9.38 10.48
C ASP A 16 0.36 -9.92 9.50
N ILE A 17 0.09 -9.83 8.20
CA ILE A 17 1.04 -10.25 7.15
C ILE A 17 2.30 -9.38 7.21
N ALA A 18 2.16 -8.05 7.27
CA ALA A 18 3.29 -7.14 7.36
C ALA A 18 4.13 -7.38 8.62
N SER A 19 3.48 -7.62 9.77
CA SER A 19 4.13 -7.92 11.04
C SER A 19 4.92 -9.23 10.97
N ASN A 20 4.33 -10.29 10.40
CA ASN A 20 4.99 -11.57 10.23
C ASN A 20 6.16 -11.48 9.24
N MET A 21 5.99 -10.78 8.12
CA MET A 21 7.07 -10.54 7.15
C MET A 21 8.24 -9.80 7.79
N LYS A 22 7.97 -8.77 8.59
CA LYS A 22 9.01 -8.02 9.31
C LYS A 22 9.74 -8.90 10.33
N LYS A 23 9.00 -9.71 11.10
CA LYS A 23 9.58 -10.66 12.08
C LYS A 23 10.49 -11.69 11.39
N ASP A 24 10.12 -12.13 10.20
CA ASP A 24 10.91 -13.04 9.36
C ASP A 24 12.08 -12.35 8.65
N GLY A 25 12.32 -11.05 8.91
CA GLY A 25 13.39 -10.27 8.31
C GLY A 25 13.17 -9.95 6.83
N ARG A 26 11.93 -10.03 6.33
CA ARG A 26 11.60 -9.79 4.93
C ARG A 26 11.49 -8.29 4.65
N GLN A 27 12.05 -7.88 3.52
CA GLN A 27 11.97 -6.52 3.04
C GLN A 27 10.66 -6.28 2.30
N LEU A 28 10.02 -5.15 2.60
CA LEU A 28 8.97 -4.59 1.78
C LEU A 28 9.65 -3.98 0.55
N VAL A 29 9.37 -4.54 -0.62
CA VAL A 29 10.02 -4.16 -1.89
C VAL A 29 9.28 -2.99 -2.52
N MET A 30 7.95 -3.07 -2.56
CA MET A 30 7.11 -2.08 -3.21
C MET A 30 5.70 -2.17 -2.66
N ILE A 31 5.05 -1.01 -2.52
CA ILE A 31 3.59 -0.92 -2.46
C ILE A 31 3.16 -0.16 -3.71
N HIS A 32 2.18 -0.68 -4.45
CA HIS A 32 1.61 0.03 -5.59
C HIS A 32 0.09 -0.12 -5.59
N GLY A 33 -0.58 0.92 -6.08
CA GLY A 33 -2.03 0.96 -6.24
C GLY A 33 -2.40 1.11 -7.71
N TYR A 34 -3.48 0.48 -8.14
CA TYR A 34 -4.03 0.63 -9.49
C TYR A 34 -5.55 0.42 -9.49
N VAL A 35 -6.22 0.93 -10.52
CA VAL A 35 -7.65 0.65 -10.76
C VAL A 35 -7.74 -0.54 -11.70
N ASP A 36 -8.46 -1.58 -11.30
CA ASP A 36 -8.67 -2.75 -12.14
C ASP A 36 -9.67 -2.51 -13.28
N LYS A 37 -9.91 -3.53 -14.10
CA LYS A 37 -10.83 -3.45 -15.25
C LYS A 37 -12.29 -3.24 -14.85
N GLU A 38 -12.65 -3.50 -13.58
CA GLU A 38 -13.99 -3.32 -13.03
C GLU A 38 -14.15 -1.96 -12.33
N GLY A 39 -13.11 -1.12 -12.33
CA GLY A 39 -13.11 0.18 -11.68
C GLY A 39 -12.82 0.11 -10.17
N GLN A 40 -12.32 -1.02 -9.66
CA GLN A 40 -12.00 -1.18 -8.25
C GLN A 40 -10.55 -0.80 -7.96
N ASN A 41 -10.34 -0.03 -6.90
CA ASN A 41 -9.00 0.25 -6.39
C ASN A 41 -8.36 -1.03 -5.84
N VAL A 42 -7.17 -1.36 -6.32
CA VAL A 42 -6.34 -2.47 -5.85
C VAL A 42 -5.07 -1.93 -5.24
N VAL A 43 -4.75 -2.35 -4.02
CA VAL A 43 -3.48 -2.03 -3.36
C VAL A 43 -2.69 -3.32 -3.16
N SER A 44 -1.44 -3.33 -3.64
CA SER A 44 -0.57 -4.50 -3.63
C SER A 44 0.67 -4.24 -2.78
N TYR A 45 0.92 -5.12 -1.81
CA TYR A 45 2.11 -5.10 -0.95
C TYR A 45 3.06 -6.22 -1.36
N GLN A 46 4.26 -5.88 -1.82
CA GLN A 46 5.23 -6.84 -2.31
C GLN A 46 6.39 -7.03 -1.34
N TYR A 47 6.69 -8.29 -1.03
CA TYR A 47 7.78 -8.68 -0.15
C TYR A 47 8.77 -9.59 -0.87
N GLU A 48 10.05 -9.43 -0.56
CA GLU A 48 11.08 -10.37 -1.02
C GLU A 48 11.14 -11.58 -0.08
N VAL A 49 10.75 -12.74 -0.60
CA VAL A 49 10.77 -14.01 0.12
C VAL A 49 11.71 -14.97 -0.62
N LYS A 50 12.96 -15.05 -0.16
CA LYS A 50 14.04 -15.83 -0.79
C LYS A 50 14.21 -15.37 -2.24
N ASN A 51 14.03 -16.26 -3.22
CA ASN A 51 14.13 -15.94 -4.65
C ASN A 51 12.76 -15.71 -5.31
N CYS A 52 11.77 -15.27 -4.54
CA CYS A 52 10.40 -15.01 -4.98
C CYS A 52 9.91 -13.66 -4.45
N ILE A 53 9.18 -12.93 -5.28
CA ILE A 53 8.35 -11.80 -4.82
C ILE A 53 6.97 -12.35 -4.48
N GLU A 54 6.55 -12.17 -3.23
CA GLU A 54 5.18 -12.45 -2.80
C GLU A 54 4.40 -11.13 -2.73
N ALA A 55 3.36 -11.02 -3.55
CA ALA A 55 2.47 -9.87 -3.64
C ALA A 55 1.13 -10.19 -2.98
N TYR A 56 0.74 -9.38 -1.99
CA TYR A 56 -0.54 -9.47 -1.32
C TYR A 56 -1.42 -8.30 -1.73
N GLU A 57 -2.57 -8.61 -2.33
CA GLU A 57 -3.46 -7.61 -2.91
C GLU A 57 -4.77 -7.50 -2.16
N VAL A 58 -5.21 -6.27 -1.96
CA VAL A 58 -6.53 -5.94 -1.43
C VAL A 58 -7.31 -5.21 -2.52
N VAL A 59 -8.50 -5.71 -2.83
CA VAL A 59 -9.37 -5.19 -3.88
C VAL A 59 -10.56 -4.46 -3.25
N GLY A 60 -10.90 -3.28 -3.78
CA GLY A 60 -12.10 -2.50 -3.41
C GLY A 60 -12.01 -1.80 -2.05
N GLY A 61 -10.83 -1.75 -1.42
CA GLY A 61 -10.64 -1.12 -0.11
C GLY A 61 -10.48 0.39 -0.21
N LYS A 62 -11.45 1.17 0.31
CA LYS A 62 -11.33 2.64 0.44
C LYS A 62 -10.66 3.10 1.74
N LEU A 63 -10.67 2.24 2.76
CA LEU A 63 -10.06 2.51 4.06
C LEU A 63 -9.27 1.27 4.49
N LEU A 64 -7.95 1.41 4.54
CA LEU A 64 -7.01 0.34 4.87
C LEU A 64 -6.20 0.71 6.13
N PRO A 65 -5.76 -0.25 6.95
CA PRO A 65 -4.80 0.03 8.02
C PRO A 65 -3.42 0.39 7.45
N THR A 66 -2.76 1.38 8.05
CA THR A 66 -1.35 1.70 7.73
C THR A 66 -0.40 0.62 8.24
N ILE A 67 0.65 0.32 7.48
CA ILE A 67 1.80 -0.47 7.93
C ILE A 67 3.07 0.38 8.12
N SER A 68 2.94 1.71 8.10
CA SER A 68 4.02 2.66 8.38
C SER A 68 4.67 2.45 9.75
N HIS A 69 3.95 1.94 10.75
CA HIS A 69 4.53 1.61 12.05
C HIS A 69 5.43 0.35 12.04
N ILE A 70 5.44 -0.41 10.94
CA ILE A 70 6.23 -1.65 10.76
C ILE A 70 7.42 -1.41 9.82
N TYR A 71 7.18 -0.68 8.73
CA TYR A 71 8.15 -0.43 7.67
C TYR A 71 8.54 1.05 7.51
N ASP A 72 8.15 1.90 8.44
CA ASP A 72 8.47 3.33 8.49
C ASP A 72 8.15 4.03 7.16
N LEU A 73 9.12 4.77 6.63
CA LEU A 73 8.99 5.56 5.41
C LEU A 73 8.73 4.69 4.18
N ALA A 74 9.19 3.43 4.15
CA ALA A 74 8.97 2.55 3.00
C ALA A 74 7.49 2.28 2.75
N ALA A 75 6.66 2.33 3.80
CA ALA A 75 5.21 2.24 3.67
C ALA A 75 4.54 3.61 3.68
N ALA A 76 5.01 4.55 4.51
CA ALA A 76 4.35 5.84 4.65
C ALA A 76 4.32 6.67 3.35
N TRP A 77 5.36 6.58 2.51
CA TRP A 77 5.40 7.33 1.26
C TRP A 77 4.37 6.84 0.24
N PRO A 78 4.33 5.53 -0.13
CA PRO A 78 3.27 5.01 -1.00
C PRO A 78 1.86 5.20 -0.45
N GLU A 79 1.65 5.01 0.86
CA GLU A 79 0.33 5.20 1.46
C GLU A 79 -0.18 6.64 1.31
N ARG A 80 0.70 7.64 1.46
CA ARG A 80 0.37 9.05 1.20
C ARG A 80 0.10 9.34 -0.27
N GLU A 81 0.87 8.72 -1.16
CA GLU A 81 0.62 8.80 -2.61
C GLU A 81 -0.79 8.32 -2.95
N PHE A 82 -1.23 7.22 -2.32
CA PHE A 82 -2.55 6.66 -2.61
C PHE A 82 -3.71 7.49 -2.04
N GLU A 83 -3.53 8.14 -0.89
CA GLU A 83 -4.54 9.07 -0.38
C GLU A 83 -4.77 10.24 -1.36
N GLU A 84 -3.72 10.70 -2.03
CA GLU A 84 -3.79 11.83 -2.96
C GLU A 84 -4.24 11.44 -4.37
N LEU A 85 -3.74 10.32 -4.91
CA LEU A 85 -3.90 9.99 -6.33
C LEU A 85 -5.03 9.00 -6.64
N ILE A 86 -5.40 8.12 -5.71
CA ILE A 86 -6.37 7.03 -5.97
C ILE A 86 -7.51 6.95 -4.94
N ASP A 87 -7.68 7.95 -4.07
CA ASP A 87 -8.75 8.04 -3.06
C ASP A 87 -8.83 6.79 -2.15
N VAL A 88 -7.67 6.27 -1.74
CA VAL A 88 -7.57 5.20 -0.73
C VAL A 88 -6.99 5.81 0.55
N LYS A 89 -7.76 5.76 1.64
CA LYS A 89 -7.36 6.32 2.94
C LYS A 89 -6.72 5.28 3.84
N PHE A 90 -5.80 5.72 4.71
CA PHE A 90 -5.06 4.87 5.64
C PHE A 90 -5.30 5.23 7.10
N GLU A 91 -5.81 4.28 7.89
CA GLU A 91 -6.04 4.47 9.32
C GLU A 91 -4.71 4.55 10.06
N GLY A 92 -4.46 5.67 10.76
CA GLY A 92 -3.26 5.87 11.60
C GLY A 92 -2.06 6.48 10.89
N LEU A 93 -2.17 6.82 9.60
CA LEU A 93 -1.11 7.50 8.86
C LEU A 93 -0.93 8.94 9.39
N LYS A 94 0.28 9.28 9.82
CA LYS A 94 0.59 10.64 10.30
C LYS A 94 0.93 11.54 9.12
N ILE A 95 -0.02 12.38 8.71
CA ILE A 95 0.13 13.27 7.57
C ILE A 95 0.42 14.70 8.05
N LYS A 96 1.44 15.34 7.48
CA LYS A 96 1.72 16.77 7.62
C LYS A 96 1.70 17.43 6.24
N GLY A 97 0.51 17.66 5.70
CA GLY A 97 0.29 18.30 4.39
C GLY A 97 0.30 17.33 3.20
N ARG A 98 0.11 17.88 1.99
CA ARG A 98 0.16 17.13 0.72
C ARG A 98 1.59 16.72 0.38
N LEU A 99 1.75 15.59 -0.32
CA LEU A 99 3.01 14.98 -0.73
C LEU A 99 3.36 15.36 -2.17
N PHE A 100 2.41 15.25 -3.10
CA PHE A 100 2.63 15.52 -4.53
C PHE A 100 1.85 16.74 -5.02
N MET A 101 0.59 16.86 -4.58
CA MET A 101 -0.27 17.94 -5.06
C MET A 101 0.07 19.26 -4.34
N PRO A 102 0.13 20.40 -5.04
CA PRO A 102 0.38 21.67 -4.38
C PRO A 102 -0.79 22.02 -3.43
N ASP A 103 -0.48 22.67 -2.33
CA ASP A 103 -1.49 23.12 -1.34
C ASP A 103 -2.54 24.06 -1.95
N THR A 104 -2.21 24.72 -3.06
CA THR A 104 -3.07 25.67 -3.77
C THR A 104 -4.03 25.01 -4.77
N MET A 105 -3.97 23.68 -4.96
CA MET A 105 -4.85 22.99 -5.91
C MET A 105 -6.27 22.87 -5.34
N LEU A 106 -7.23 23.45 -6.07
CA LEU A 106 -8.67 23.42 -5.76
C LEU A 106 -9.22 22.01 -5.91
N GLU A 107 -10.10 21.58 -5.00
CA GLU A 107 -10.74 20.26 -5.06
C GLU A 107 -11.53 20.10 -6.37
N GLY A 108 -11.24 19.05 -7.14
CA GLY A 108 -11.99 18.70 -8.35
C GLY A 108 -11.49 19.31 -9.67
N GLN A 109 -10.34 19.99 -9.68
CA GLN A 109 -9.66 20.37 -10.92
C GLN A 109 -8.28 19.74 -10.98
N GLY A 110 -8.15 18.66 -11.75
CA GLY A 110 -6.91 17.96 -12.09
C GLY A 110 -6.93 17.54 -13.54
#